data_AF-X1J1L5-F1
#
_entry.id   AF-X1J1L5-F1
#
_cell.length_a   1.000
_cell.length_b   1.000
_cell.length_c   1.000
_cell.angle_alpha   90.00
_cell.angle_beta   90.00
_cell.angle_gamma   90.00
#
_symmetry.space_group_name_H-M   'P 1'
#
loop_
_entity.id
_entity.type
_entity.pdbx_description
1 polymer ?
#
loop_
_entity_poly.entity_id
_entity_poly.type
_entity_poly.pdbx_seq_one_letter_code
_entity_poly.pdbx_strand_id
1 'polypeptide(L)'
;MQDYQKWQVEFEEVLNKDFPCLSRPTVKNLIHLVFALIMLLRTPRGWYGKISLSGIARTFPNEGTLKSRYKRLYRFLDNSHFKMEDLSPSLTHLAKGKEE
;
A
#
# COMPACT_ATOMS: atom_id res chain seq x y z
N MET A 1 -0.52 16.93 3.39
CA MET A 1 -1.52 16.49 2.39
C MET A 1 -1.02 16.74 0.96
N GLN A 2 -0.35 17.87 0.70
CA GLN A 2 0.33 18.13 -0.59
C GLN A 2 1.37 17.05 -0.97
N ASP A 3 2.19 16.61 -0.02
CA ASP A 3 3.16 15.53 -0.29
C ASP A 3 2.49 14.20 -0.67
N TYR A 4 1.32 13.89 -0.09
CA TYR A 4 0.60 12.66 -0.40
C TYR A 4 0.15 12.60 -1.86
N GLN A 5 -0.37 13.71 -2.39
CA GLN A 5 -0.83 13.78 -3.79
C GLN A 5 0.33 13.61 -4.77
N LYS A 6 1.47 14.25 -4.48
CA LYS A 6 2.69 14.09 -5.29
C LYS A 6 3.18 12.64 -5.28
N TRP A 7 3.33 12.05 -4.10
CA TRP A 7 3.76 10.66 -3.93
C TRP A 7 2.79 9.68 -4.57
N GLN A 8 1.48 9.96 -4.53
CA GLN A 8 0.48 9.13 -5.17
C GLN A 8 0.67 9.07 -6.69
N VAL A 9 0.94 10.20 -7.34
CA VAL A 9 1.18 10.24 -8.79
C VAL A 9 2.44 9.45 -9.15
N GLU A 10 3.56 9.72 -8.44
CA GLU A 10 4.83 9.01 -8.68
C GLU A 10 4.68 7.49 -8.46
N PHE A 11 3.99 7.07 -7.40
CA PHE A 11 3.73 5.65 -7.16
C PHE A 11 2.81 5.01 -8.21
N GLU A 12 1.80 5.75 -8.67
CA GLU A 12 0.88 5.27 -9.70
C GLU A 12 1.63 5.06 -11.03
N GLU A 13 2.55 5.97 -11.39
CA GLU A 13 3.41 5.81 -12.55
C GLU A 13 4.32 4.57 -12.45
N VAL A 14 4.99 4.38 -11.31
CA VAL A 14 5.87 3.22 -11.07
C VAL A 14 5.07 1.92 -11.11
N LEU A 15 3.94 1.85 -10.41
CA LEU A 15 3.14 0.63 -10.37
C LEU A 15 2.53 0.29 -11.73
N ASN A 16 2.05 1.28 -12.49
CA ASN A 16 1.50 1.03 -13.82
C ASN A 16 2.59 0.60 -14.81
N LYS A 17 3.81 1.09 -14.66
CA LYS A 17 4.95 0.73 -15.52
C LYS A 17 5.50 -0.66 -15.21
N ASP A 18 5.78 -0.93 -13.94
CA ASP A 18 6.51 -2.12 -13.52
C ASP A 18 5.57 -3.29 -13.18
N PHE A 19 4.29 -3.02 -12.91
CA PHE A 19 3.27 -4.02 -12.56
C PHE A 19 2.03 -3.92 -13.47
N PRO A 20 2.18 -4.11 -14.80
CA PRO A 20 1.10 -3.90 -15.77
C PRO A 20 -0.08 -4.88 -15.62
N CYS A 21 0.11 -5.98 -14.89
CA CYS A 21 -0.95 -6.95 -14.59
C CYS A 21 -1.93 -6.47 -13.51
N LEU A 22 -1.61 -5.41 -12.75
CA LEU A 22 -2.45 -4.95 -11.66
C LEU A 22 -3.60 -4.09 -12.17
N SER A 23 -4.80 -4.38 -11.68
CA SER A 23 -5.96 -3.53 -11.96
C SER A 23 -5.85 -2.17 -11.25
N ARG A 24 -6.45 -1.14 -11.84
CA ARG A 24 -6.46 0.22 -11.26
C ARG A 24 -6.94 0.28 -9.79
N PRO A 25 -7.99 -0.45 -9.36
CA PRO A 25 -8.36 -0.51 -7.95
C PRO A 25 -7.27 -1.10 -7.05
N THR A 26 -6.57 -2.13 -7.52
CA THR A 26 -5.47 -2.77 -6.81
C THR A 26 -4.29 -1.81 -6.65
N VAL A 27 -3.88 -1.14 -7.74
CA VAL A 27 -2.83 -0.12 -7.72
C VAL A 27 -3.15 0.94 -6.66
N LYS A 28 -4.35 1.54 -6.70
CA LYS A 28 -4.75 2.56 -5.73
C LYS A 28 -4.71 2.06 -4.29
N ASN A 29 -5.17 0.84 -4.04
CA ASN A 29 -5.18 0.27 -2.70
C ASN A 29 -3.76 -0.05 -2.20
N LEU A 30 -2.86 -0.50 -3.07
CA LEU A 30 -1.45 -0.71 -2.75
C LEU A 30 -0.76 0.61 -2.36
N ILE A 31 -1.00 1.69 -3.11
CA ILE A 31 -0.48 3.02 -2.77
C ILE A 31 -0.93 3.43 -1.37
N HIS A 32 -2.22 3.28 -1.06
CA HIS A 32 -2.76 3.60 0.26
C HIS A 32 -2.12 2.76 1.36
N LEU A 33 -1.89 1.46 1.11
CA LEU A 33 -1.27 0.56 2.07
C LEU A 33 0.21 0.92 2.31
N VAL A 34 0.98 1.16 1.24
CA VAL A 34 2.40 1.55 1.34
C VAL A 34 2.52 2.85 2.12
N PHE A 35 1.70 3.85 1.80
CA PHE A 35 1.69 5.10 2.54
C PHE A 35 1.36 4.90 4.02
N ALA A 36 0.32 4.10 4.34
CA ALA A 36 -0.05 3.80 5.71
C ALA A 36 1.09 3.11 6.48
N LEU A 37 1.82 2.21 5.84
CA LEU A 37 2.98 1.53 6.42
C LEU A 37 4.15 2.49 6.66
N ILE A 38 4.49 3.34 5.69
CA ILE A 38 5.53 4.36 5.85
C ILE A 38 5.20 5.28 7.03
N MET A 39 3.96 5.78 7.10
CA MET A 39 3.52 6.64 8.20
C MET A 39 3.56 5.92 9.55
N LEU A 40 3.12 4.66 9.59
CA LEU A 40 3.15 3.85 10.81
C LEU A 40 4.59 3.62 11.30
N LEU A 41 5.53 3.38 10.39
CA LEU A 41 6.94 3.15 10.71
C LEU A 41 7.66 4.42 11.17
N ARG A 42 7.22 5.60 10.72
CA ARG A 42 7.76 6.91 11.13
C ARG A 42 7.26 7.39 12.49
N THR A 43 6.22 6.77 13.04
CA THR A 43 5.60 7.22 14.31
C THR A 43 6.22 6.44 15.48
N PRO A 44 6.49 7.07 16.64
CA PRO A 44 6.88 6.35 17.86
C PRO A 44 5.83 5.29 18.21
N ARG A 45 6.23 4.02 18.22
CA ARG A 45 5.30 2.89 18.43
C ARG A 45 5.24 2.52 19.92
N GLY A 46 4.13 2.82 20.58
CA GLY A 46 3.74 2.12 21.80
C GLY A 46 3.33 0.68 21.50
N TRP A 47 3.42 -0.23 22.48
CA TRP A 47 3.06 -1.66 22.37
C TRP A 47 4.11 -2.57 21.68
N TYR A 48 5.33 -2.61 22.24
CA TYR A 48 6.42 -3.52 21.82
C TYR A 48 6.78 -3.50 20.32
N GLY A 49 6.45 -2.42 19.61
CA GLY A 49 6.74 -2.27 18.18
C GLY A 49 5.87 -3.13 17.24
N LYS A 50 4.83 -3.82 17.73
CA LYS A 50 4.02 -4.72 16.90
C LYS A 50 3.21 -3.96 15.84
N ILE A 51 3.31 -4.42 14.58
CA ILE A 51 2.45 -3.95 13.50
C ILE A 51 1.08 -4.64 13.64
N SER A 52 0.02 -3.86 13.79
CA SER A 52 -1.36 -4.36 13.89
C SER A 52 -2.25 -3.73 12.84
N LEU A 53 -3.31 -4.43 12.42
CA LEU A 53 -4.31 -3.90 11.48
C LEU A 53 -4.93 -2.58 11.99
N SER A 54 -5.19 -2.47 13.30
CA SER A 54 -5.66 -1.23 13.91
C SER A 54 -4.62 -0.12 13.84
N GLY A 55 -3.33 -0.45 13.97
CA GLY A 55 -2.23 0.49 13.76
C GLY A 55 -2.18 1.03 12.34
N ILE A 56 -2.24 0.14 11.35
CA ILE A 56 -2.27 0.50 9.92
C ILE A 56 -3.53 1.30 9.58
N ALA A 57 -4.69 0.92 10.13
CA ALA A 57 -5.94 1.62 9.90
C ALA A 57 -5.94 3.06 10.45
N ARG A 58 -5.14 3.38 11.47
CA ARG A 58 -5.00 4.75 11.97
C ARG A 58 -4.26 5.66 10.99
N THR A 59 -3.32 5.12 10.23
CA THR A 59 -2.49 5.86 9.26
C THR A 59 -3.00 5.76 7.83
N PHE A 60 -4.11 5.04 7.59
CA PHE A 60 -4.68 4.88 6.25
C PHE A 60 -5.17 6.23 5.70
N PRO A 61 -4.82 6.61 4.45
CA PRO A 61 -5.06 7.95 3.88
C PRO A 61 -6.50 8.15 3.40
N ASN A 62 -7.47 7.65 4.17
CA ASN A 62 -8.90 7.80 3.91
C ASN A 62 -9.56 8.64 4.99
N GLU A 63 -10.43 9.56 4.57
CA GLU A 63 -11.30 10.30 5.47
C GLU A 63 -12.30 9.36 6.18
N GLY A 64 -12.72 9.77 7.38
CA GLY A 64 -13.72 9.07 8.18
C GLY A 64 -13.20 8.56 9.53
N THR A 65 -13.96 7.64 10.13
CA THR A 65 -13.66 7.08 11.46
C THR A 65 -12.62 5.98 11.40
N LEU A 66 -11.99 5.64 12.53
CA LEU A 66 -11.09 4.49 12.60
C LEU A 66 -11.78 3.19 12.14
N LYS A 67 -13.06 3.01 12.48
CA LYS A 67 -13.86 1.86 12.08
C LYS A 67 -14.03 1.79 10.56
N SER A 68 -14.28 2.92 9.88
CA SER A 68 -14.41 2.93 8.41
C SER A 68 -13.08 2.63 7.72
N ARG A 69 -11.97 3.21 8.20
CA ARG A 69 -10.62 2.91 7.69
C ARG A 69 -10.25 1.44 7.89
N TYR A 70 -10.53 0.89 9.07
CA TYR A 70 -10.30 -0.53 9.36
C TYR A 70 -11.08 -1.44 8.41
N LYS A 71 -12.38 -1.16 8.20
CA LYS A 71 -13.21 -1.93 7.27
C LYS A 71 -12.70 -1.85 5.83
N ARG A 72 -12.20 -0.68 5.40
CA ARG A 72 -11.60 -0.50 4.07
C ARG A 72 -10.31 -1.31 3.92
N LEU A 73 -9.41 -1.22 4.91
CA LEU A 73 -8.17 -2.01 4.95
C LEU A 73 -8.49 -3.50 4.89
N TYR A 74 -9.41 -3.97 5.74
CA TYR A 74 -9.83 -5.37 5.77
C TYR A 74 -10.34 -5.85 4.41
N ARG A 75 -11.26 -5.11 3.78
CA ARG A 75 -11.78 -5.43 2.45
C ARG A 75 -10.70 -5.47 1.36
N PHE A 76 -9.66 -4.65 1.48
CA PHE A 76 -8.55 -4.69 0.54
C PHE A 76 -7.69 -5.94 0.74
N LEU A 77 -7.36 -6.28 1.99
CA LEU A 77 -6.58 -7.48 2.30
C LEU A 77 -7.33 -8.77 1.97
N ASP A 78 -8.66 -8.72 1.98
CA ASP A 78 -9.57 -9.82 1.62
C ASP A 78 -10.04 -9.74 0.14
N ASN A 79 -9.37 -8.95 -0.70
CA ASN A 79 -9.77 -8.75 -2.09
C ASN A 79 -9.39 -9.97 -2.96
N SER A 80 -10.38 -10.76 -3.37
CA SER A 80 -10.19 -11.93 -4.24
C SER A 80 -9.63 -11.61 -5.64
N HIS A 81 -9.75 -10.36 -6.09
CA HIS A 81 -9.20 -9.89 -7.37
C HIS A 81 -7.72 -9.48 -7.29
N PHE A 82 -7.11 -9.55 -6.11
CA PHE A 82 -5.69 -9.28 -5.93
C PHE A 82 -5.01 -10.53 -5.38
N LYS A 83 -4.15 -11.15 -6.18
CA LYS A 83 -3.32 -12.27 -5.72
C LYS A 83 -1.92 -11.76 -5.45
N MET A 84 -1.33 -12.12 -4.32
CA MET A 84 0.06 -11.76 -4.03
C MET A 84 1.03 -12.30 -5.09
N GLU A 85 0.68 -13.41 -5.74
CA GLU A 85 1.41 -14.00 -6.87
C GLU A 85 1.60 -13.00 -8.01
N ASP A 86 0.63 -12.10 -8.25
CA ASP A 86 0.68 -11.10 -9.32
C ASP A 86 1.83 -10.09 -9.12
N LEU A 87 2.30 -9.90 -7.89
CA LEU A 87 3.44 -9.03 -7.58
C LEU A 87 4.79 -9.71 -7.82
N SER A 88 4.84 -11.04 -7.78
CA SER A 88 6.09 -11.79 -7.67
C SER A 88 7.03 -11.61 -8.88
N PRO A 89 6.55 -11.67 -10.14
CA PRO A 89 7.42 -11.51 -11.30
C PRO A 89 8.08 -10.12 -11.34
N SER A 90 7.28 -9.07 -11.17
CA SER A 90 7.74 -7.69 -11.18
C SER A 90 8.68 -7.37 -10.01
N LEU A 91 8.38 -7.86 -8.80
CA LEU A 91 9.28 -7.72 -7.65
C LEU A 91 10.60 -8.45 -7.87
N THR A 92 10.56 -9.65 -8.46
CA THR A 92 11.77 -10.43 -8.77
C THR A 92 12.62 -9.70 -9.80
N HIS A 93 12.00 -9.14 -10.84
CA HIS A 93 12.69 -8.32 -11.85
C HIS A 93 13.34 -7.09 -11.22
N LEU A 94 12.62 -6.36 -10.35
CA LEU A 94 13.17 -5.22 -9.63
C LEU A 94 14.35 -5.62 -8.71
N ALA A 95 14.25 -6.76 -8.03
CA ALA A 95 15.27 -7.24 -7.10
C ALA A 95 16.54 -7.74 -7.79
N LYS A 96 16.42 -8.34 -8.98
CA LYS A 96 17.57 -8.80 -9.78
C LYS A 96 18.35 -7.65 -10.42
N GLY A 97 17.77 -6.44 -10.45
CA GLY A 97 18.32 -5.31 -11.20
C GLY A 97 18.09 -5.49 -12.70
N LYS A 98 18.14 -4.39 -13.45
CA LYS A 98 18.18 -4.49 -14.92
C LYS A 98 19.53 -5.10 -15.29
N GLU A 99 19.53 -6.30 -15.85
CA GLU A 99 20.64 -6.72 -16.71
C GLU A 99 20.58 -5.79 -17.94
N GLU A 100 21.54 -4.85 -18.01
CA GLU A 100 21.80 -4.04 -19.20
C GLU A 100 22.41 -4.90 -20.32
#